data_AF-A0A8K0L889-F1
#
_entry.id   AF-A0A8K0L889-F1
#
_cell.length_a   1.000
_cell.length_b   1.000
_cell.length_c   1.000
_cell.angle_alpha   90.00
_cell.angle_beta   90.00
_cell.angle_gamma   90.00
#
_symmetry.space_group_name_H-M   'P 1'
#
loop_
_entity.id
_entity.type
_entity.pdbx_description
1 polymer ?
#
loop_
_entity_poly.entity_id
_entity_poly.type
_entity_poly.pdbx_seq_one_letter_code
_entity_poly.pdbx_strand_id
1 'polypeptide(L)'
;MERIKSILIANRGEIAVRLCRTARKLHLRTIAIYTTADAASLHVTAADEAILLPGPDSTAYTDGDAIIAIAKAQNADAIFPGYGFLSENADFAREVREAGMAWIGPAPEVIEKFGVKHVARQLAEKAGVPVVPGSKGLLRDADEAERQAERVGFPVMLKATGGGGGMGLVVYPKIVSVDAPVDANVWKVEIKEGEVLGAGKTVAILEAMKLEIGVNAPDDLMEGTKVEKLLVLPGETIKAGGRIALLRTP
;
A
#
# COMPACT_ATOMS: atom_id res chain seq x y z
N MET A 1 -13.96 32.25 -4.78
CA MET A 1 -13.61 31.26 -3.75
C MET A 1 -13.72 31.96 -2.41
N GLU A 2 -14.65 31.53 -1.58
CA GLU A 2 -14.67 31.96 -0.18
C GLU A 2 -13.34 31.56 0.46
N ARG A 3 -12.80 32.46 1.29
CA ARG A 3 -11.54 32.20 2.00
C ARG A 3 -11.83 31.15 3.07
N ILE A 4 -11.20 29.98 2.95
CA ILE A 4 -11.15 28.97 4.02
C ILE A 4 -10.51 29.62 5.25
N LYS A 5 -11.20 29.58 6.38
CA LYS A 5 -10.76 30.08 7.70
C LYS A 5 -10.80 28.99 8.77
N SER A 6 -11.68 27.99 8.63
CA SER A 6 -11.80 26.85 9.54
C SER A 6 -11.69 25.52 8.80
N ILE A 7 -10.99 24.56 9.40
CA ILE A 7 -10.79 23.21 8.86
C ILE A 7 -11.16 22.17 9.92
N LEU A 8 -12.08 21.26 9.58
CA LEU A 8 -12.26 20.02 10.32
C LEU A 8 -11.29 18.95 9.80
N ILE A 9 -10.64 18.28 10.72
CA ILE A 9 -9.66 17.22 10.44
C ILE A 9 -10.36 15.87 10.58
N ALA A 10 -10.75 15.25 9.47
CA ALA A 10 -11.38 13.93 9.46
C ALA A 10 -10.33 12.80 9.56
N ASN A 11 -9.45 12.89 10.56
CA ASN A 11 -8.36 11.95 10.80
C ASN A 11 -7.81 12.08 12.24
N ARG A 12 -6.89 11.20 12.64
CA ARG A 12 -6.28 11.13 13.98
C ARG A 12 -4.75 11.05 13.92
N GLY A 13 -4.12 11.12 15.10
CA GLY A 13 -2.70 10.82 15.25
C GLY A 13 -1.77 11.82 14.55
N GLU A 14 -0.68 11.33 13.96
CA GLU A 14 0.40 12.21 13.48
C GLU A 14 -0.05 13.14 12.35
N ILE A 15 -0.88 12.66 11.41
CA ILE A 15 -1.31 13.44 10.25
C ILE A 15 -2.22 14.60 10.64
N ALA A 16 -3.04 14.40 11.67
CA ALA A 16 -3.86 15.46 12.25
C ALA A 16 -2.97 16.52 12.94
N VAL A 17 -1.98 16.11 13.74
CA VAL A 17 -0.98 17.03 14.33
C VAL A 17 -0.22 17.79 13.25
N ARG A 18 0.18 17.10 12.17
CA ARG A 18 0.88 17.68 11.03
C ARG A 18 0.03 18.75 10.35
N LEU A 19 -1.28 18.53 10.19
CA LEU A 19 -2.17 19.55 9.66
C LEU A 19 -2.31 20.73 10.62
N CYS A 20 -2.53 20.52 11.92
CA CYS A 20 -2.64 21.60 12.90
C CYS A 20 -1.43 22.54 12.86
N ARG A 21 -0.22 21.99 12.70
CA ARG A 21 1.01 22.79 12.53
C ARG A 21 0.99 23.68 11.29
N THR A 22 0.45 23.20 10.16
CA THR A 22 0.30 24.03 8.94
C THR A 22 -0.82 25.04 9.09
N ALA A 23 -1.98 24.63 9.59
CA ALA A 23 -3.13 25.51 9.79
C ALA A 23 -2.78 26.70 10.69
N ARG A 24 -2.01 26.47 11.77
CA ARG A 24 -1.51 27.54 12.66
C ARG A 24 -0.63 28.56 11.93
N LYS A 25 0.25 28.11 11.03
CA LYS A 25 1.10 29.01 10.20
C LYS A 25 0.27 29.84 9.21
N LEU A 26 -0.88 29.32 8.81
CA LEU A 26 -1.81 29.97 7.88
C LEU A 26 -2.93 30.75 8.61
N HIS A 27 -2.90 30.78 9.94
CA HIS A 27 -3.92 31.41 10.78
C HIS A 27 -5.34 30.86 10.52
N LEU A 28 -5.45 29.54 10.33
CA LEU A 28 -6.70 28.82 10.16
C LEU A 28 -7.10 28.13 11.46
N ARG A 29 -8.38 28.24 11.84
CA ARG A 29 -9.00 27.53 12.97
C ARG A 29 -9.06 26.04 12.67
N THR A 30 -8.67 25.18 13.60
CA THR A 30 -8.73 23.72 13.44
C THR A 30 -9.69 23.05 14.41
N ILE A 31 -10.44 22.09 13.88
CA ILE A 31 -11.37 21.26 14.65
C ILE A 31 -10.92 19.81 14.49
N ALA A 32 -10.43 19.20 15.56
CA ALA A 32 -10.16 17.77 15.63
C ALA A 32 -11.44 16.99 15.96
N ILE A 33 -11.52 15.77 15.46
CA ILE A 33 -12.49 14.77 15.91
C ILE A 33 -11.73 13.65 16.60
N TYR A 34 -12.31 13.03 17.62
CA TYR A 34 -11.65 11.96 18.36
C TYR A 34 -12.63 10.95 18.94
N THR A 35 -12.14 9.76 19.28
CA THR A 35 -12.89 8.71 20.00
C THR A 35 -12.51 8.69 21.48
N THR A 36 -13.24 7.94 22.31
CA THR A 36 -12.91 7.90 23.75
C THR A 36 -11.52 7.32 24.01
N ALA A 37 -11.09 6.29 23.27
CA ALA A 37 -9.72 5.77 23.32
C ALA A 37 -8.65 6.80 22.90
N ASP A 38 -9.00 7.78 22.06
CA ASP A 38 -8.07 8.80 21.56
C ASP A 38 -8.08 10.10 22.38
N ALA A 39 -8.84 10.17 23.48
CA ALA A 39 -9.01 11.41 24.25
C ALA A 39 -7.69 12.03 24.75
N ALA A 40 -6.66 11.22 25.00
CA ALA A 40 -5.32 11.67 25.42
C ALA A 40 -4.34 11.85 24.24
N SER A 41 -4.79 11.69 22.99
CA SER A 41 -3.94 11.76 21.81
C SER A 41 -3.51 13.20 21.51
N LEU A 42 -2.28 13.37 21.02
CA LEU A 42 -1.70 14.70 20.76
C LEU A 42 -2.50 15.55 19.78
N HIS A 43 -3.22 14.95 18.84
CA HIS A 43 -4.02 15.72 17.87
C HIS A 43 -5.21 16.44 18.53
N VAL A 44 -5.75 15.88 19.62
CA VAL A 44 -6.86 16.48 20.40
C VAL A 44 -6.41 17.79 21.03
N THR A 45 -5.20 17.84 21.58
CA THR A 45 -4.66 19.04 22.23
C THR A 45 -3.96 19.99 21.25
N ALA A 46 -3.61 19.53 20.05
CA ALA A 46 -2.95 20.34 19.04
C ALA A 46 -3.92 21.22 18.22
N ALA A 47 -5.19 20.81 18.12
CA ALA A 47 -6.24 21.57 17.46
C ALA A 47 -6.81 22.67 18.37
N ASP A 48 -7.47 23.67 17.78
CA ASP A 48 -8.10 24.74 18.56
C ASP A 48 -9.35 24.22 19.29
N GLU A 49 -10.07 23.29 18.66
CA GLU A 49 -11.22 22.59 19.22
C GLU A 49 -11.15 21.10 18.94
N ALA A 50 -11.76 20.30 19.81
CA ALA A 50 -11.84 18.86 19.64
C ALA A 50 -13.24 18.36 20.00
N ILE A 51 -13.86 17.59 19.11
CA ILE A 51 -15.21 17.07 19.27
C ILE A 51 -15.19 15.55 19.33
N LEU A 52 -15.86 14.99 20.35
CA LEU A 52 -16.01 13.55 20.48
C LEU A 52 -16.92 13.02 19.37
N LEU A 53 -16.46 12.00 18.64
CA LEU A 53 -17.27 11.30 17.65
C LEU A 53 -18.32 10.43 18.35
N PRO A 54 -19.56 10.40 17.83
CA PRO A 54 -20.55 9.43 18.28
C PRO A 54 -20.20 8.02 17.78
N GLY A 55 -20.70 7.02 18.50
CA GLY A 55 -20.60 5.62 18.08
C GLY A 55 -19.35 4.88 18.59
N PRO A 56 -19.14 3.62 18.14
CA PRO A 56 -18.04 2.78 18.59
C PRO A 56 -16.68 3.27 18.06
N ASP A 57 -15.66 3.21 18.91
CA ASP A 57 -14.29 3.64 18.57
C ASP A 57 -13.73 2.99 17.29
N SER A 58 -14.16 1.77 16.94
CA SER A 58 -13.71 1.02 15.76
C SER A 58 -14.24 1.55 14.43
N THR A 59 -15.39 2.22 14.41
CA THR A 59 -16.07 2.67 13.19
C THR A 59 -16.28 4.18 13.13
N ALA A 60 -16.08 4.88 14.25
CA ALA A 60 -16.34 6.32 14.37
C ALA A 60 -15.62 7.17 13.31
N TYR A 61 -14.35 6.88 12.99
CA TYR A 61 -13.60 7.63 11.96
C TYR A 61 -14.02 7.32 10.52
N THR A 62 -14.90 6.34 10.32
CA THR A 62 -15.47 5.98 9.02
C THR A 62 -16.94 6.34 8.89
N ASP A 63 -17.51 7.02 9.89
CA ASP A 63 -18.89 7.51 9.87
C ASP A 63 -18.94 8.91 9.23
N GLY A 64 -19.15 8.94 7.91
CA GLY A 64 -19.17 10.18 7.13
C GLY A 64 -20.28 11.15 7.55
N ASP A 65 -21.46 10.63 7.85
CA ASP A 65 -22.63 11.41 8.27
C ASP A 65 -22.35 12.13 9.59
N ALA A 66 -21.81 11.43 10.58
CA ALA A 66 -21.44 12.02 11.87
C ALA A 66 -20.38 13.12 11.70
N ILE A 67 -19.36 12.88 10.87
CA ILE A 67 -18.29 13.85 10.61
C ILE A 67 -18.84 15.11 9.94
N ILE A 68 -19.70 14.97 8.93
CA ILE A 68 -20.35 16.11 8.24
C ILE A 68 -21.25 16.88 9.21
N ALA A 69 -22.00 16.18 10.07
CA ALA A 69 -22.85 16.82 11.07
C ALA A 69 -22.03 17.67 12.05
N ILE A 70 -20.90 17.15 12.54
CA ILE A 70 -19.98 17.91 13.40
C ILE A 70 -19.41 19.12 12.65
N ALA A 71 -18.97 18.92 11.40
CA ALA A 71 -18.39 20.00 10.59
C ALA A 71 -19.38 21.16 10.40
N LYS A 72 -20.65 20.85 10.11
CA LYS A 72 -21.73 21.84 10.02
C LYS A 72 -21.98 22.54 11.36
N ALA A 73 -22.10 21.78 12.44
CA ALA A 73 -22.34 22.34 13.78
C ALA A 73 -21.21 23.29 14.22
N GLN A 74 -19.98 23.00 13.82
CA GLN A 74 -18.80 23.81 14.14
C GLN A 74 -18.49 24.91 13.11
N ASN A 75 -19.32 25.07 12.07
CA ASN A 75 -19.08 26.02 10.97
C ASN A 75 -17.67 25.85 10.37
N ALA A 76 -17.31 24.61 10.04
CA ALA A 76 -16.08 24.32 9.30
C ALA A 76 -16.25 24.74 7.83
N ASP A 77 -15.29 25.48 7.28
CA ASP A 77 -15.30 25.86 5.86
C ASP A 77 -14.82 24.71 4.97
N ALA A 78 -14.01 23.81 5.53
CA ALA A 78 -13.39 22.72 4.80
C ALA A 78 -13.18 21.47 5.65
N ILE A 79 -13.14 20.30 5.01
CA ILE A 79 -12.75 19.03 5.63
C ILE A 79 -11.43 18.55 5.00
N PHE A 80 -10.46 18.22 5.85
CA PHE A 80 -9.22 17.56 5.47
C PHE A 80 -9.23 16.11 5.93
N PRO A 81 -9.13 15.13 5.03
CA PRO A 81 -9.26 13.73 5.38
C PRO A 81 -7.93 13.03 5.73
N GLY A 82 -6.78 13.67 5.54
CA GLY A 82 -5.48 13.01 5.73
C GLY A 82 -5.27 11.81 4.80
N TYR A 83 -4.85 10.68 5.36
CA TYR A 83 -4.70 9.39 4.68
C TYR A 83 -5.39 8.26 5.46
N GLY A 84 -5.74 7.15 4.79
CA GLY A 84 -6.58 6.11 5.40
C GLY A 84 -8.01 6.61 5.67
N PHE A 85 -8.79 5.85 6.44
CA PHE A 85 -10.20 6.14 6.75
C PHE A 85 -11.01 6.52 5.48
N LEU A 86 -11.56 7.73 5.43
CA LEU A 86 -12.38 8.23 4.33
C LEU A 86 -11.61 9.06 3.29
N SER A 87 -10.27 9.11 3.35
CA SER A 87 -9.46 9.95 2.45
C SER A 87 -9.52 9.57 0.97
N GLU A 88 -9.79 8.30 0.67
CA GLU A 88 -9.98 7.79 -0.69
C GLU A 88 -11.45 7.42 -0.96
N ASN A 89 -12.38 7.86 -0.09
CA ASN A 89 -13.81 7.64 -0.27
C ASN A 89 -14.41 8.78 -1.11
N ALA A 90 -14.74 8.48 -2.37
CA ALA A 90 -15.29 9.46 -3.30
C ALA A 90 -16.69 9.94 -2.92
N ASP A 91 -17.52 9.06 -2.35
CA ASP A 91 -18.88 9.40 -1.92
C ASP A 91 -18.83 10.41 -0.77
N PHE A 92 -17.97 10.16 0.21
CA PHE A 92 -17.74 11.11 1.30
C PHE A 92 -17.24 12.47 0.78
N ALA A 93 -16.28 12.47 -0.17
CA ALA A 93 -15.81 13.71 -0.78
C ALA A 93 -16.93 14.48 -1.52
N ARG A 94 -17.90 13.77 -2.12
CA ARG A 94 -19.08 14.35 -2.76
C ARG A 94 -20.04 14.93 -1.73
N GLU A 95 -20.36 14.17 -0.69
CA GLU A 95 -21.24 14.59 0.41
C GLU A 95 -20.71 15.83 1.14
N VAL A 96 -19.40 15.92 1.37
CA VAL A 96 -18.76 17.13 1.94
C VAL A 96 -19.01 18.37 1.08
N ARG A 97 -18.90 18.22 -0.25
CA ARG A 97 -19.11 19.33 -1.20
C ARG A 97 -20.58 19.71 -1.29
N GLU A 98 -21.49 18.73 -1.30
CA GLU A 98 -22.94 18.94 -1.27
C GLU A 98 -23.39 19.59 0.04
N ALA A 99 -22.69 19.30 1.13
CA ALA A 99 -22.86 19.97 2.42
C ALA A 99 -22.34 21.43 2.45
N GLY A 100 -21.80 21.94 1.34
CA GLY A 100 -21.34 23.32 1.20
C GLY A 100 -19.92 23.58 1.70
N MET A 101 -19.17 22.53 2.06
CA MET A 101 -17.81 22.65 2.57
C MET A 101 -16.78 22.31 1.49
N ALA A 102 -15.58 22.90 1.59
CA ALA A 102 -14.48 22.57 0.71
C ALA A 102 -13.87 21.20 1.09
N TRP A 103 -13.75 20.32 0.11
CA TRP A 103 -12.96 19.09 0.24
C TRP A 103 -11.48 19.39 -0.01
N ILE A 104 -10.62 19.15 0.99
CA ILE A 104 -9.16 19.32 0.85
C ILE A 104 -8.56 18.03 0.29
N GLY A 105 -8.78 17.82 -1.00
CA GLY A 105 -8.30 16.67 -1.76
C GLY A 105 -8.67 16.80 -3.24
N PRO A 106 -8.40 15.76 -4.05
CA PRO A 106 -8.83 15.74 -5.44
C PRO A 106 -10.36 15.66 -5.55
N ALA A 107 -10.91 16.01 -6.72
CA ALA A 107 -12.35 15.91 -6.97
C ALA A 107 -12.85 14.45 -6.85
N PRO A 108 -14.11 14.20 -6.43
CA PRO A 108 -14.65 12.84 -6.28
C PRO A 108 -14.44 11.94 -7.51
N GLU A 109 -14.63 12.49 -8.71
CA GLU A 109 -14.48 11.76 -9.97
C GLU A 109 -13.02 11.37 -10.24
N VAL A 110 -12.08 12.12 -9.67
CA VAL A 110 -10.64 11.80 -9.72
C VAL A 110 -10.33 10.71 -8.70
N ILE A 111 -10.90 10.76 -7.50
CA ILE A 111 -10.75 9.71 -6.48
C ILE A 111 -11.22 8.36 -7.05
N GLU A 112 -12.41 8.29 -7.65
CA GLU A 112 -12.94 7.06 -8.26
C GLU A 112 -12.02 6.49 -9.34
N LYS A 113 -11.58 7.36 -10.27
CA LYS A 113 -10.72 6.97 -11.39
C LYS A 113 -9.37 6.43 -10.93
N PHE A 114 -8.80 7.00 -9.87
CA PHE A 114 -7.49 6.60 -9.36
C PHE A 114 -7.54 5.52 -8.28
N GLY A 115 -8.68 5.31 -7.63
CA GLY A 115 -8.89 4.20 -6.69
C GLY A 115 -8.92 2.83 -7.37
N VAL A 116 -9.30 2.79 -8.66
CA VAL A 116 -9.35 1.57 -9.46
C VAL A 116 -8.08 1.42 -10.29
N LYS A 117 -7.17 0.52 -9.88
CA LYS A 117 -5.82 0.38 -10.47
C LYS A 117 -5.79 0.23 -11.99
N HIS A 118 -6.71 -0.53 -12.58
CA HIS A 118 -6.73 -0.74 -14.03
C HIS A 118 -7.19 0.51 -14.80
N VAL A 119 -8.11 1.29 -14.23
CA VAL A 119 -8.55 2.57 -14.79
C VAL A 119 -7.44 3.61 -14.66
N ALA A 120 -6.81 3.71 -13.49
CA ALA A 120 -5.65 4.57 -13.24
C ALA A 120 -4.52 4.31 -14.24
N ARG A 121 -4.23 3.02 -14.51
CA ARG A 121 -3.24 2.62 -15.51
C ARG A 121 -3.61 3.08 -16.93
N GLN A 122 -4.86 2.88 -17.34
CA GLN A 122 -5.32 3.34 -18.66
C GLN A 122 -5.22 4.86 -18.81
N LEU A 123 -5.47 5.62 -17.73
CA LEU A 123 -5.30 7.07 -17.72
C LEU A 123 -3.84 7.47 -17.84
N ALA A 124 -2.92 6.78 -17.15
CA ALA A 124 -1.49 7.00 -17.28
C ALA A 124 -0.99 6.73 -18.71
N GLU A 125 -1.41 5.62 -19.32
CA GLU A 125 -1.10 5.28 -20.71
C GLU A 125 -1.61 6.36 -21.68
N LYS A 126 -2.86 6.81 -21.52
CA LYS A 126 -3.44 7.90 -22.33
C LYS A 126 -2.71 9.23 -22.17
N ALA A 127 -2.16 9.49 -20.99
CA ALA A 127 -1.35 10.68 -20.71
C ALA A 127 0.11 10.55 -21.19
N GLY A 128 0.48 9.43 -21.84
CA GLY A 128 1.85 9.19 -22.31
C GLY A 128 2.84 8.85 -21.20
N VAL A 129 2.35 8.51 -19.99
CA VAL A 129 3.20 8.09 -18.87
C VAL A 129 3.56 6.62 -19.03
N PRO A 130 4.87 6.25 -19.01
CA PRO A 130 5.28 4.86 -19.06
C PRO A 130 4.73 4.07 -17.86
N VAL A 131 4.13 2.91 -18.14
CA VAL A 131 3.60 2.00 -17.12
C VAL A 131 4.29 0.64 -17.18
N VAL A 132 4.48 0.02 -16.02
CA VAL A 132 5.07 -1.33 -15.91
C VAL A 132 4.24 -2.32 -16.74
N PRO A 133 4.80 -3.13 -17.64
CA PRO A 133 4.04 -4.10 -18.43
C PRO A 133 3.14 -5.01 -17.58
N GLY A 134 1.95 -5.33 -18.07
CA GLY A 134 0.96 -6.13 -17.34
C GLY A 134 -0.23 -6.54 -18.22
N SER A 135 -1.26 -7.13 -17.63
CA SER A 135 -2.51 -7.47 -18.32
C SER A 135 -3.21 -6.20 -18.84
N LYS A 136 -3.88 -6.31 -19.99
CA LYS A 136 -4.75 -5.25 -20.50
C LYS A 136 -6.10 -5.32 -19.80
N GLY A 137 -6.20 -4.68 -18.63
CA GLY A 137 -7.40 -4.69 -17.81
C GLY A 137 -7.46 -5.86 -16.83
N LEU A 138 -8.68 -6.26 -16.48
CA LEU A 138 -8.96 -7.30 -15.49
C LEU A 138 -8.74 -8.71 -16.06
N LEU A 139 -8.26 -9.61 -15.22
CA LEU A 139 -8.18 -11.03 -15.50
C LEU A 139 -9.53 -11.67 -15.13
N ARG A 140 -10.08 -12.50 -16.02
CA ARG A 140 -11.38 -13.18 -15.80
C ARG A 140 -11.24 -14.46 -14.99
N ASP A 141 -10.18 -15.21 -15.25
CA ASP A 141 -9.94 -16.54 -14.72
C ASP A 141 -8.44 -16.85 -14.59
N ALA A 142 -8.13 -18.01 -13.99
CA ALA A 142 -6.76 -18.47 -13.77
C ALA A 142 -6.02 -18.72 -15.11
N ASP A 143 -6.71 -19.26 -16.11
CA ASP A 143 -6.10 -19.55 -17.42
C ASP A 143 -5.68 -18.26 -18.14
N GLU A 144 -6.49 -17.21 -18.04
CA GLU A 144 -6.13 -15.88 -18.55
C GLU A 144 -4.97 -15.26 -17.77
N ALA A 145 -4.94 -15.45 -16.44
CA ALA A 145 -3.81 -15.01 -15.62
C ALA A 145 -2.50 -15.67 -16.07
N GLU A 146 -2.54 -16.97 -16.37
CA GLU A 146 -1.39 -17.73 -16.84
C GLU A 146 -0.89 -17.25 -18.19
N ARG A 147 -1.77 -17.13 -19.19
CA ARG A 147 -1.40 -16.59 -20.51
C ARG A 147 -0.80 -15.19 -20.43
N GLN A 148 -1.34 -14.33 -19.55
CA GLN A 148 -0.79 -12.99 -19.36
C GLN A 148 0.55 -13.01 -18.63
N ALA A 149 0.74 -13.91 -17.67
CA ALA A 149 2.01 -14.10 -16.97
C ALA A 149 3.13 -14.53 -17.94
N GLU A 150 2.85 -15.52 -18.80
CA GLU A 150 3.78 -15.98 -19.83
C GLU A 150 4.13 -14.87 -20.83
N ARG A 151 3.13 -14.08 -21.26
CA ARG A 151 3.34 -12.96 -22.19
C ARG A 151 4.19 -11.83 -21.58
N VAL A 152 3.98 -11.53 -20.30
CA VAL A 152 4.73 -10.48 -19.59
C VAL A 152 6.15 -10.94 -19.26
N GLY A 153 6.32 -12.23 -18.99
CA GLY A 153 7.55 -12.82 -18.49
C GLY A 153 7.58 -12.81 -16.97
N PHE A 154 8.02 -13.92 -16.38
CA PHE A 154 8.15 -14.06 -14.94
C PHE A 154 9.40 -13.32 -14.42
N PRO A 155 9.44 -12.98 -13.11
CA PRO A 155 8.37 -13.09 -12.12
C PRO A 155 7.27 -12.05 -12.32
N VAL A 156 6.00 -12.44 -12.07
CA VAL A 156 4.85 -11.53 -12.10
C VAL A 156 4.17 -11.43 -10.75
N MET A 157 3.46 -10.32 -10.54
CA MET A 157 2.72 -10.03 -9.31
C MET A 157 1.24 -9.92 -9.61
N LEU A 158 0.43 -10.69 -8.90
CA LEU A 158 -1.01 -10.56 -8.89
C LEU A 158 -1.41 -9.41 -7.96
N LYS A 159 -2.26 -8.51 -8.47
CA LYS A 159 -2.74 -7.35 -7.73
C LYS A 159 -4.27 -7.33 -7.71
N ALA A 160 -4.85 -7.32 -6.52
CA ALA A 160 -6.28 -7.09 -6.34
C ALA A 160 -6.68 -5.70 -6.87
N THR A 161 -7.87 -5.63 -7.47
CA THR A 161 -8.42 -4.44 -8.14
C THR A 161 -8.65 -3.28 -7.18
N GLY A 162 -9.19 -3.56 -5.98
CA GLY A 162 -9.49 -2.59 -4.93
C GLY A 162 -8.58 -2.67 -3.70
N GLY A 163 -7.37 -3.24 -3.81
CA GLY A 163 -6.43 -3.32 -2.69
C GLY A 163 -5.62 -2.03 -2.50
N GLY A 164 -5.64 -1.46 -1.29
CA GLY A 164 -4.80 -0.33 -0.85
C GLY A 164 -3.72 -0.76 0.17
N GLY A 165 -2.71 0.07 0.39
CA GLY A 165 -1.73 -0.15 1.48
C GLY A 165 -0.92 -1.45 1.44
N GLY A 166 -0.81 -2.10 0.27
CA GLY A 166 -0.13 -3.38 0.09
C GLY A 166 -1.03 -4.62 0.17
N MET A 167 -2.32 -4.45 0.52
CA MET A 167 -3.29 -5.56 0.55
C MET A 167 -3.57 -6.10 -0.86
N GLY A 168 -3.66 -7.43 -0.96
CA GLY A 168 -3.95 -8.12 -2.22
C GLY A 168 -2.81 -8.06 -3.23
N LEU A 169 -1.56 -7.92 -2.77
CA LEU A 169 -0.35 -8.11 -3.56
C LEU A 169 0.22 -9.51 -3.28
N VAL A 170 0.21 -10.37 -4.28
CA VAL A 170 0.72 -11.75 -4.14
C VAL A 170 1.66 -12.05 -5.31
N VAL A 171 2.78 -12.70 -5.01
CA VAL A 171 3.67 -13.26 -6.03
C VAL A 171 2.92 -14.39 -6.74
N TYR A 172 3.02 -14.48 -8.07
CA TYR A 172 2.24 -15.47 -8.83
C TYR A 172 2.46 -16.90 -8.30
N PRO A 173 1.42 -17.75 -8.18
CA PRO A 173 1.51 -19.04 -7.46
C PRO A 173 2.58 -20.00 -7.97
N LYS A 174 2.97 -19.92 -9.25
CA LYS A 174 4.06 -20.72 -9.81
C LYS A 174 5.46 -20.23 -9.43
N ILE A 175 5.58 -19.14 -8.67
CA ILE A 175 6.86 -18.61 -8.22
C ILE A 175 7.04 -18.90 -6.73
N VAL A 176 8.09 -19.65 -6.42
CA VAL A 176 8.54 -19.99 -5.08
C VAL A 176 9.80 -19.18 -4.78
N SER A 177 9.90 -18.54 -3.62
CA SER A 177 11.12 -17.84 -3.21
C SER A 177 12.03 -18.73 -2.37
N VAL A 178 13.33 -18.58 -2.57
CA VAL A 178 14.36 -19.10 -1.66
C VAL A 178 14.86 -17.92 -0.86
N ASP A 179 14.70 -17.97 0.45
CA ASP A 179 14.94 -16.83 1.34
C ASP A 179 16.15 -17.09 2.25
N ALA A 180 16.85 -16.02 2.62
CA ALA A 180 17.97 -16.08 3.55
C ALA A 180 17.44 -16.41 4.96
N PRO A 181 17.95 -17.46 5.61
CA PRO A 181 17.49 -17.83 6.95
C PRO A 181 17.98 -16.87 8.04
N VAL A 182 19.05 -16.12 7.77
CA VAL A 182 19.72 -15.23 8.72
C VAL A 182 20.27 -13.99 8.02
N ASP A 183 20.64 -12.98 8.80
CA ASP A 183 21.44 -11.85 8.34
C ASP A 183 22.86 -12.34 7.99
N ALA A 184 23.31 -12.12 6.76
CA ALA A 184 24.58 -12.65 6.27
C ALA A 184 25.14 -11.89 5.06
N ASN A 185 26.40 -12.17 4.71
CA ASN A 185 26.96 -11.85 3.39
C ASN A 185 26.70 -13.00 2.43
N VAL A 186 26.42 -12.71 1.16
CA VAL A 186 26.31 -13.72 0.11
C VAL A 186 27.72 -14.09 -0.34
N TRP A 187 28.21 -15.26 0.06
CA TRP A 187 29.57 -15.70 -0.29
C TRP A 187 29.64 -16.21 -1.71
N LYS A 188 28.71 -17.11 -2.07
CA LYS A 188 28.61 -17.71 -3.41
C LYS A 188 27.16 -17.96 -3.78
N VAL A 189 26.91 -17.94 -5.08
CA VAL A 189 25.64 -18.40 -5.68
C VAL A 189 25.98 -19.62 -6.54
N GLU A 190 25.35 -20.76 -6.22
CA GLU A 190 25.68 -22.08 -6.78
C GLU A 190 24.78 -22.47 -7.96
N ILE A 191 23.80 -21.62 -8.29
CA ILE A 191 22.82 -21.85 -9.34
C ILE A 191 22.84 -20.72 -10.39
N LYS A 192 22.25 -20.98 -11.56
CA LYS A 192 22.13 -20.00 -12.66
C LYS A 192 20.69 -19.81 -13.10
N GLU A 193 20.34 -18.62 -13.56
CA GLU A 193 19.03 -18.38 -14.19
C GLU A 193 18.80 -19.34 -15.37
N GLY A 194 17.60 -19.92 -15.44
CA GLY A 194 17.20 -20.94 -16.42
C GLY A 194 17.52 -22.39 -16.04
N GLU A 195 18.33 -22.62 -14.99
CA GLU A 195 18.70 -23.96 -14.53
C GLU A 195 17.51 -24.71 -13.92
N VAL A 196 17.39 -26.01 -14.19
CA VAL A 196 16.40 -26.88 -13.51
C VAL A 196 17.00 -27.35 -12.18
N LEU A 197 16.27 -27.13 -11.09
CA LEU A 197 16.70 -27.54 -9.75
C LEU A 197 16.04 -28.85 -9.32
N GLY A 198 16.81 -29.68 -8.63
CA GLY A 198 16.27 -30.76 -7.81
C GLY A 198 16.02 -30.29 -6.38
N ALA A 199 15.14 -30.98 -5.67
CA ALA A 199 14.90 -30.78 -4.24
C ALA A 199 16.21 -30.84 -3.43
N GLY A 200 16.34 -29.96 -2.43
CA GLY A 200 17.50 -29.93 -1.53
C GLY A 200 18.81 -29.43 -2.16
N LYS A 201 18.84 -29.06 -3.44
CA LYS A 201 20.04 -28.51 -4.09
C LYS A 201 20.44 -27.18 -3.46
N THR A 202 21.72 -27.00 -3.17
CA THR A 202 22.25 -25.73 -2.65
C THR A 202 22.13 -24.63 -3.70
N VAL A 203 21.49 -23.52 -3.31
CA VAL A 203 21.20 -22.33 -4.12
C VAL A 203 22.29 -21.28 -3.90
N ALA A 204 22.63 -21.02 -2.64
CA ALA A 204 23.66 -20.05 -2.28
C ALA A 204 24.37 -20.47 -1.00
N ILE A 205 25.59 -19.99 -0.83
CA ILE A 205 26.35 -20.09 0.41
C ILE A 205 26.40 -18.69 0.99
N LEU A 206 25.91 -18.56 2.22
CA LEU A 206 25.96 -17.33 2.99
C LEU A 206 27.09 -17.41 4.02
N GLU A 207 27.70 -16.29 4.34
CA GLU A 207 28.69 -16.16 5.41
C GLU A 207 28.12 -15.27 6.53
N ALA A 208 28.00 -15.83 7.72
CA ALA A 208 27.62 -15.09 8.92
C ALA A 208 28.42 -15.62 10.11
N MET A 209 28.94 -14.71 10.94
CA MET A 209 29.68 -15.08 12.17
C MET A 209 30.84 -16.06 11.93
N LYS A 210 31.56 -15.92 10.80
CA LYS A 210 32.65 -16.82 10.35
C LYS A 210 32.20 -18.25 10.03
N LEU A 211 30.91 -18.48 9.85
CA LEU A 211 30.33 -19.75 9.42
C LEU A 211 29.76 -19.63 8.01
N GLU A 212 29.98 -20.67 7.21
CA GLU A 212 29.34 -20.86 5.92
C GLU A 212 28.00 -21.59 6.11
N ILE A 213 26.93 -21.02 5.58
CA ILE A 213 25.55 -21.51 5.70
C ILE A 213 25.05 -21.79 4.28
N GLY A 214 24.87 -23.07 3.96
CA GLY A 214 24.24 -23.48 2.70
C GLY A 214 22.74 -23.23 2.74
N VAL A 215 22.25 -22.40 1.83
CA VAL A 215 20.82 -22.21 1.60
C VAL A 215 20.40 -23.11 0.46
N ASN A 216 19.48 -24.04 0.75
CA ASN A 216 19.02 -25.05 -0.20
C ASN A 216 17.67 -24.69 -0.79
N ALA A 217 17.39 -25.22 -1.97
CA ALA A 217 16.05 -25.24 -2.54
C ALA A 217 15.11 -26.05 -1.64
N PRO A 218 13.81 -25.69 -1.55
CA PRO A 218 12.82 -26.44 -0.78
C PRO A 218 12.83 -27.95 -1.10
N ASP A 219 12.58 -28.78 -0.09
CA ASP A 219 12.58 -30.24 -0.25
C ASP A 219 11.35 -30.74 -1.03
N ASP A 220 10.26 -29.97 -1.03
CA ASP A 220 9.00 -30.24 -1.73
C ASP A 220 8.95 -29.66 -3.15
N LEU A 221 10.11 -29.31 -3.72
CA LEU A 221 10.21 -28.74 -5.06
C LEU A 221 9.64 -29.69 -6.11
N MET A 222 8.69 -29.20 -6.93
CA MET A 222 8.14 -29.98 -8.04
C MET A 222 9.22 -30.28 -9.09
N GLU A 223 9.18 -31.48 -9.66
CA GLU A 223 10.10 -31.86 -10.74
C GLU A 223 9.97 -30.91 -11.93
N GLY A 224 11.10 -30.48 -12.50
CA GLY A 224 11.13 -29.53 -13.61
C GLY A 224 11.07 -28.06 -13.19
N THR A 225 11.09 -27.76 -11.89
CA THR A 225 11.20 -26.38 -11.39
C THR A 225 12.50 -25.71 -11.85
N LYS A 226 12.39 -24.48 -12.35
CA LYS A 226 13.50 -23.72 -12.92
C LYS A 226 13.88 -22.51 -12.07
N VAL A 227 15.14 -22.11 -12.09
CA VAL A 227 15.57 -20.82 -11.56
C VAL A 227 15.06 -19.73 -12.50
N GLU A 228 14.10 -18.94 -12.04
CA GLU A 228 13.55 -17.84 -12.82
C GLU A 228 14.41 -16.58 -12.70
N LYS A 229 14.83 -16.26 -11.47
CA LYS A 229 15.62 -15.05 -11.20
C LYS A 229 16.56 -15.22 -10.01
N LEU A 230 17.78 -14.71 -10.14
CA LEU A 230 18.67 -14.48 -9.00
C LEU A 230 18.49 -13.04 -8.52
N LEU A 231 18.29 -12.87 -7.23
CA LEU A 231 18.03 -11.57 -6.61
C LEU A 231 19.22 -11.04 -5.81
N VAL A 232 20.30 -11.83 -5.74
CA VAL A 232 21.53 -11.47 -5.06
C VAL A 232 22.74 -11.76 -5.92
N LEU A 233 23.83 -11.03 -5.64
CA LEU A 233 25.16 -11.27 -6.19
C LEU A 233 26.15 -11.62 -5.07
N PRO A 234 27.19 -12.43 -5.37
CA PRO A 234 28.29 -12.63 -4.43
C PRO A 234 28.89 -11.30 -3.94
N GLY A 235 29.08 -11.18 -2.63
CA GLY A 235 29.58 -9.98 -1.95
C GLY A 235 28.50 -9.06 -1.39
N GLU A 236 27.21 -9.29 -1.71
CA GLU A 236 26.12 -8.48 -1.15
C GLU A 236 25.76 -8.89 0.28
N THR A 237 25.23 -7.94 1.06
CA THR A 237 24.61 -8.22 2.36
C THR A 237 23.12 -8.52 2.19
N ILE A 238 22.63 -9.51 2.92
CA ILE A 238 21.22 -9.90 2.94
C ILE A 238 20.74 -10.05 4.38
N LYS A 239 19.49 -9.65 4.63
CA LYS A 239 18.82 -9.84 5.93
C LYS A 239 18.04 -11.14 5.95
N ALA A 240 17.77 -11.66 7.14
CA ALA A 240 16.85 -12.76 7.36
C ALA A 240 15.49 -12.47 6.70
N GLY A 241 14.97 -13.44 5.94
CA GLY A 241 13.76 -13.28 5.11
C GLY A 241 13.97 -12.50 3.81
N GLY A 242 15.18 -12.02 3.53
CA GLY A 242 15.54 -11.47 2.23
C GLY A 242 15.53 -12.56 1.16
N ARG A 243 15.08 -12.23 -0.05
CA ARG A 243 14.96 -13.22 -1.13
C ARG A 243 16.29 -13.38 -1.88
N ILE A 244 16.75 -14.61 -2.04
CA ILE A 244 17.98 -14.99 -2.76
C ILE A 244 17.67 -15.33 -4.21
N ALA A 245 16.64 -16.15 -4.43
CA ALA A 245 16.25 -16.59 -5.76
C ALA A 245 14.73 -16.74 -5.87
N LEU A 246 14.22 -16.62 -7.09
CA LEU A 246 12.86 -16.96 -7.46
C LEU A 246 12.91 -18.18 -8.36
N LEU A 247 12.16 -19.21 -7.97
CA LEU A 247 12.04 -20.49 -8.67
C LEU A 247 10.66 -20.56 -9.31
N ARG A 248 10.57 -21.04 -10.54
CA ARG A 248 9.31 -21.24 -11.26
C ARG A 248 8.98 -22.71 -11.36
N THR A 249 7.87 -23.11 -10.74
CA THR A 249 7.31 -24.45 -10.86
C THR A 249 6.66 -24.65 -12.24
N PRO A 250 6.54 -25.90 -12.71
CA PRO A 250 5.88 -26.22 -13.98
C PRO A 250 4.45 -25.66 -14.10
#